data_AF-A0A1H4I8Z9-F1
#
_entry.id   AF-A0A1H4I8Z9-F1
#
_cell.length_a   1.000
_cell.length_b   1.000
_cell.length_c   1.000
_cell.angle_alpha   90.00
_cell.angle_beta   90.00
_cell.angle_gamma   90.00
#
_symmetry.space_group_name_H-M   'P 1'
#
loop_
_entity.id
_entity.type
_entity.pdbx_description
1 polymer ?
#
loop_
_entity_poly.entity_id
_entity_poly.type
_entity_poly.pdbx_seq_one_letter_code
_entity_poly.pdbx_strand_id
1 'polypeptide(L)'
;MSTPAPRSRRRPRVPAPGAAAPRPPVDWAKVGRRSVRRRATGMTATEAAAALEEAELQRHLDRDREDLADDERGAAEIREWQRIAQLLATTGGVYDPKADAVVQDELAADSEAQRVQQMQDEQRRQEQEAEAARRAALAPDVLRHALLGTLARTGLLDSLSEDERAAVGRLPESDPAAALAFNALLARAYEAGTGARAGAAS
;
A
#
# COMPACT_ATOMS: atom_id res chain seq x y z
N MET A 1 -48.00 -29.67 18.81
CA MET A 1 -47.66 -29.52 17.38
C MET A 1 -46.95 -28.19 17.21
N SER A 2 -45.64 -28.19 16.92
CA SER A 2 -44.84 -26.97 16.82
C SER A 2 -44.51 -26.65 15.37
N THR A 3 -44.89 -25.45 14.95
CA THR A 3 -44.64 -24.85 13.62
C THR A 3 -43.16 -24.50 13.46
N PRO A 4 -42.48 -24.80 12.33
CA PRO A 4 -41.11 -24.34 12.11
C PRO A 4 -41.08 -22.92 11.52
N ALA A 5 -40.18 -22.09 12.05
CA ALA A 5 -39.96 -20.70 11.65
C ALA A 5 -39.24 -20.56 10.28
N PRO A 6 -39.48 -19.48 9.51
CA PRO A 6 -38.92 -19.31 8.17
C PRO A 6 -37.45 -18.86 8.21
N ARG A 7 -36.64 -19.45 7.31
CA ARG A 7 -35.21 -19.16 7.14
C ARG A 7 -34.99 -17.79 6.49
N SER A 8 -34.31 -16.90 7.21
CA SER A 8 -33.79 -15.61 6.75
C SER A 8 -32.86 -15.77 5.53
N ARG A 9 -33.18 -15.06 4.44
CA ARG A 9 -32.37 -14.98 3.21
C ARG A 9 -31.13 -14.11 3.47
N ARG A 10 -29.93 -14.71 3.39
CA ARG A 10 -28.67 -13.97 3.38
C ARG A 10 -28.64 -13.03 2.16
N ARG A 11 -28.44 -11.74 2.40
CA ARG A 11 -28.16 -10.74 1.35
C ARG A 11 -26.81 -11.05 0.68
N PRO A 12 -26.66 -10.82 -0.64
CA PRO A 12 -25.37 -10.92 -1.32
C PRO A 12 -24.36 -9.92 -0.74
N ARG A 13 -23.16 -10.41 -0.44
CA ARG A 13 -22.04 -9.61 0.06
C ARG A 13 -21.51 -8.76 -1.09
N VAL A 14 -21.71 -7.46 -1.03
CA VAL A 14 -21.11 -6.49 -1.97
C VAL A 14 -19.59 -6.62 -1.87
N PRO A 15 -18.85 -6.71 -2.99
CA PRO A 15 -17.38 -6.72 -2.97
C PRO A 15 -16.90 -5.39 -2.36
N ALA A 16 -16.00 -5.47 -1.37
CA ALA A 16 -15.41 -4.26 -0.80
C ALA A 16 -14.63 -3.51 -1.90
N PRO A 17 -14.81 -2.18 -2.02
CA PRO A 17 -14.01 -1.38 -2.94
C PRO A 17 -12.53 -1.55 -2.59
N GLY A 18 -11.69 -1.59 -3.64
CA GLY A 18 -10.29 -2.01 -3.61
C GLY A 18 -9.54 -1.61 -2.35
N ALA A 19 -8.87 -2.60 -1.75
CA ALA A 19 -8.04 -2.40 -0.57
C ALA A 19 -7.11 -1.21 -0.81
N ALA A 20 -7.28 -0.15 -0.03
CA ALA A 20 -6.35 0.96 -0.01
C ALA A 20 -4.94 0.39 0.18
N ALA A 21 -3.97 0.90 -0.58
CA ALA A 21 -2.58 0.47 -0.45
C ALA A 21 -2.18 0.47 1.03
N PRO A 22 -1.43 -0.56 1.49
CA PRO A 22 -0.99 -0.62 2.87
C PRO A 22 -0.28 0.68 3.22
N ARG A 23 -0.70 1.31 4.32
CA ARG A 23 -0.05 2.52 4.81
C ARG A 23 1.43 2.21 5.03
N PRO A 24 2.34 3.16 4.71
CA PRO A 24 3.74 2.97 5.03
C PRO A 24 3.88 2.68 6.53
N PRO A 25 4.81 1.79 6.91
CA PRO A 25 5.08 1.52 8.32
C PRO A 25 5.46 2.81 9.04
N VAL A 26 5.03 2.94 10.29
CA VAL A 26 5.34 4.12 11.11
C VAL A 26 6.83 4.08 11.47
N ASP A 27 7.55 5.16 11.15
CA ASP A 27 8.93 5.37 11.61
C ASP A 27 8.93 5.80 13.08
N TRP A 28 9.04 4.82 13.98
CA TRP A 28 9.03 5.02 15.43
C TRP A 28 10.24 5.82 15.93
N ALA A 29 11.40 5.66 15.29
CA ALA A 29 12.58 6.44 15.61
C ALA A 29 12.36 7.93 15.36
N LYS A 30 11.75 8.29 14.21
CA LYS A 30 11.39 9.67 13.89
C LYS A 30 10.33 10.25 14.81
N VAL A 31 9.33 9.46 15.21
CA VAL A 31 8.36 9.86 16.22
C VAL A 31 9.06 10.20 17.55
N GLY A 32 10.02 9.36 17.97
CA GLY A 32 10.85 9.60 19.14
C GLY A 32 11.62 10.92 19.06
N ARG A 33 12.41 11.13 17.99
CA ARG A 33 13.16 12.38 17.79
C ARG A 33 12.25 13.61 17.82
N ARG A 34 11.11 13.58 17.13
CA ARG A 34 10.13 14.69 17.13
C ARG A 34 9.55 14.98 18.52
N SER A 35 9.28 13.93 19.29
CA SER A 35 8.82 14.07 20.67
C SER A 35 9.85 14.80 21.53
N VAL A 36 11.12 14.41 21.42
CA VAL A 36 12.23 15.05 22.14
C VAL A 36 12.41 16.51 21.73
N ARG A 37 12.49 16.81 20.43
CA ARG A 37 12.62 18.20 19.93
C ARG A 37 11.50 19.11 20.44
N ARG A 38 10.27 18.61 20.47
CA ARG A 38 9.12 19.34 21.03
C ARG A 38 9.31 19.61 22.52
N ARG A 39 9.72 18.61 23.30
CA ARG A 39 10.00 18.76 24.74
C ARG A 39 11.15 19.73 25.01
N ALA A 40 12.20 19.67 24.20
CA ALA A 40 13.39 20.49 24.35
C ALA A 40 13.17 21.96 23.98
N THR A 41 12.07 22.32 23.32
CA THR A 41 11.86 23.68 22.80
C THR A 41 11.92 24.70 23.95
N GLY A 42 12.84 25.66 23.86
CA GLY A 42 13.07 26.68 24.90
C GLY A 42 13.97 26.25 26.05
N MET A 43 14.47 25.01 26.09
CA MET A 43 15.38 24.54 27.13
C MET A 43 16.80 25.09 26.94
N THR A 44 17.46 25.37 28.06
CA THR A 44 18.89 25.67 28.17
C THR A 44 19.74 24.39 28.18
N ALA A 45 21.06 24.53 28.06
CA ALA A 45 21.99 23.40 28.10
C ALA A 45 21.87 22.55 29.38
N THR A 46 21.72 23.20 30.54
CA THR A 46 21.58 22.52 31.84
C THR A 46 20.26 21.76 31.95
N GLU A 47 19.17 22.32 31.44
CA GLU A 47 17.86 21.66 31.44
C GLU A 47 17.84 20.46 30.49
N ALA A 48 18.44 20.60 29.30
CA ALA A 48 18.56 19.51 28.34
C ALA A 48 19.46 18.37 28.86
N ALA A 49 20.55 18.69 29.57
CA ALA A 49 21.39 17.68 30.21
C ALA A 49 20.65 16.93 31.33
N ALA A 50 19.91 17.64 32.20
CA ALA A 50 19.09 16.99 33.22
C ALA A 50 17.99 16.10 32.62
N ALA A 51 17.35 16.55 31.53
CA ALA A 51 16.34 15.75 30.82
C ALA A 51 16.93 14.50 30.15
N LEU A 52 18.18 14.57 29.68
CA LEU A 52 18.91 13.41 29.17
C LEU A 52 19.17 12.39 30.29
N GLU A 53 19.70 12.82 31.43
CA GLU A 53 19.96 11.95 32.58
C GLU A 53 18.69 11.24 33.05
N GLU A 54 17.58 11.98 33.14
CA GLU A 54 16.26 11.41 33.47
C GLU A 54 15.81 10.38 32.43
N ALA A 55 15.99 10.66 31.14
CA ALA A 55 15.62 9.73 30.08
C ALA A 55 16.49 8.45 30.11
N GLU A 56 17.79 8.57 30.40
CA GLU A 56 18.70 7.42 30.54
C GLU A 56 18.35 6.57 31.77
N LEU A 57 17.98 7.22 32.89
CA LEU A 57 17.48 6.54 34.07
C LEU A 57 16.18 5.78 33.78
N GLN A 58 15.21 6.43 33.13
CA GLN A 58 13.95 5.80 32.73
C GLN A 58 14.20 4.57 31.84
N ARG A 59 15.12 4.70 30.87
CA ARG A 59 15.52 3.56 30.02
C ARG A 59 16.16 2.42 30.82
N HIS A 60 16.96 2.75 31.84
CA HIS A 60 17.52 1.73 32.73
C HIS A 60 16.43 0.99 33.52
N LEU A 61 15.43 1.71 34.02
CA LEU A 61 14.28 1.11 34.73
C LEU A 61 13.43 0.24 33.80
N ASP A 62 13.29 0.63 32.54
CA ASP A 62 12.52 -0.10 31.54
C ASP A 62 13.30 -1.28 30.92
N ARG A 63 14.59 -1.48 31.26
CA ARG A 63 15.45 -2.52 30.67
C ARG A 63 14.98 -3.94 30.97
N ASP A 64 14.32 -4.15 32.09
CA ASP A 64 13.88 -5.49 32.54
C ASP A 64 12.51 -5.88 31.94
N ARG A 65 11.96 -5.05 31.05
CA ARG A 65 10.72 -5.30 30.32
C ARG A 65 11.01 -5.94 28.96
N GLU A 66 10.63 -7.22 28.82
CA GLU A 66 10.82 -8.01 27.59
C GLU A 66 10.10 -7.43 26.36
N ASP A 67 9.06 -6.61 26.54
CA ASP A 67 8.31 -5.94 25.47
C ASP A 67 9.05 -4.77 24.80
N LEU A 68 10.24 -4.41 25.29
CA LEU A 68 11.02 -3.24 24.80
C LEU A 68 12.35 -3.62 24.13
N ALA A 69 12.59 -4.91 23.87
CA ALA A 69 13.84 -5.39 23.27
C ALA A 69 14.16 -4.77 21.89
N ASP A 70 13.13 -4.39 21.13
CA ASP A 70 13.22 -3.72 19.83
C ASP A 70 12.70 -2.26 19.87
N ASP A 71 12.85 -1.55 21.00
CA ASP A 71 12.37 -0.17 21.12
C ASP A 71 13.24 0.84 20.34
N GLU A 72 13.02 0.90 19.03
CA GLU A 72 13.61 1.89 18.11
C GLU A 72 13.30 3.32 18.54
N ARG A 73 12.13 3.55 19.15
CA ARG A 73 11.70 4.86 19.60
C ARG A 73 12.55 5.32 20.78
N GLY A 74 12.63 4.53 21.85
CA GLY A 74 13.41 4.86 23.05
C GLY A 74 14.88 5.10 22.72
N ALA A 75 15.48 4.24 21.88
CA ALA A 75 16.86 4.44 21.44
C ALA A 75 17.06 5.75 20.64
N ALA A 76 16.08 6.13 19.81
CA ALA A 76 16.12 7.39 19.07
C ALA A 76 15.89 8.61 19.98
N GLU A 77 15.04 8.49 21.01
CA GLU A 77 14.82 9.56 21.99
C GLU A 77 16.10 9.90 22.76
N ILE A 78 16.84 8.89 23.26
CA ILE A 78 18.11 9.11 23.98
C ILE A 78 19.14 9.80 23.09
N ARG A 79 19.34 9.29 21.86
CA ARG A 79 20.31 9.89 20.92
C ARG A 79 19.95 11.34 20.60
N GLU A 80 18.67 11.65 20.49
CA GLU A 80 18.24 13.02 20.21
C GLU A 80 18.45 13.95 21.42
N TRP A 81 18.19 13.48 22.64
CA TRP A 81 18.51 14.24 23.86
C TRP A 81 20.00 14.54 23.95
N GLN A 82 20.86 13.54 23.71
CA GLN A 82 22.32 13.70 23.67
C GLN A 82 22.74 14.76 22.66
N ARG A 83 22.18 14.72 21.45
CA ARG A 83 22.47 15.69 20.39
C ARG A 83 22.08 17.11 20.79
N ILE A 84 20.88 17.30 21.36
CA ILE A 84 20.40 18.63 21.77
C ILE A 84 21.22 19.18 22.94
N ALA A 85 21.53 18.35 23.94
CA ALA A 85 22.39 18.76 25.05
C ALA A 85 23.78 19.21 24.56
N GLN A 86 24.39 18.45 23.64
CA GLN A 86 25.68 18.80 23.04
C GLN A 86 25.59 20.07 22.17
N LEU A 87 24.52 20.22 21.38
CA LEU A 87 24.28 21.42 20.58
C LEU A 87 24.25 22.66 21.48
N LEU A 88 23.43 22.63 22.53
CA LEU A 88 23.26 23.76 23.45
C LEU A 88 24.52 24.05 24.27
N ALA A 89 25.27 23.02 24.65
CA ALA A 89 26.57 23.20 25.29
C ALA A 89 27.57 23.94 24.38
N THR A 90 27.41 23.80 23.06
CA THR A 90 28.31 24.41 22.05
C THR A 90 27.85 25.80 21.63
N THR A 91 26.55 25.98 21.36
CA THR A 91 25.99 27.24 20.84
C THR A 91 25.64 28.23 21.94
N GLY A 92 25.36 27.75 23.16
CA GLY A 92 24.67 28.52 24.19
C GLY A 92 23.22 28.84 23.82
N GLY A 93 22.54 29.58 24.71
CA GLY A 93 21.16 29.99 24.51
C GLY A 93 20.13 28.87 24.79
N VAL A 94 18.94 29.05 24.23
CA VAL A 94 17.81 28.11 24.34
C VAL A 94 17.61 27.36 23.04
N TYR A 95 17.10 26.13 23.13
CA TYR A 95 16.85 25.32 21.94
C TYR A 95 15.69 25.87 21.10
N ASP A 96 15.98 26.24 19.87
CA ASP A 96 14.99 26.55 18.84
C ASP A 96 15.08 25.54 17.68
N PRO A 97 14.09 24.65 17.49
CA PRO A 97 14.11 23.68 16.39
C PRO A 97 14.05 24.33 15.01
N LYS A 98 13.67 25.61 14.89
CA LYS A 98 13.70 26.34 13.61
C LYS A 98 15.11 26.76 13.21
N ALA A 99 16.01 26.92 14.19
CA ALA A 99 17.42 27.25 13.96
C ALA A 99 18.31 25.99 13.83
N ASP A 100 17.77 24.81 14.15
CA ASP A 100 18.50 23.55 14.11
C ASP A 100 18.61 22.99 12.68
N ALA A 101 19.83 22.94 12.15
CA ALA A 101 20.12 22.46 10.80
C ALA A 101 19.64 21.02 10.56
N VAL A 102 19.76 20.13 11.54
CA VAL A 102 19.32 18.73 11.41
C VAL A 102 17.80 18.66 11.22
N VAL A 103 17.07 19.56 11.91
CA VAL A 103 15.61 19.65 11.76
C VAL A 103 15.24 20.20 10.39
N GLN A 104 15.97 21.20 9.89
CA GLN A 104 15.72 21.76 8.56
C GLN A 104 16.02 20.75 7.44
N ASP A 105 17.11 20.01 7.53
CA ASP A 105 17.47 18.97 6.56
C ASP A 105 16.43 17.84 6.53
N GLU A 106 15.94 17.41 7.69
CA GLU A 106 14.88 16.40 7.77
C GLU A 106 13.56 16.90 7.16
N LEU A 107 13.21 18.18 7.35
CA LEU A 107 12.03 18.78 6.74
C LEU A 107 12.17 18.92 5.22
N ALA A 108 13.36 19.26 4.72
CA ALA A 108 13.64 19.30 3.29
C ALA A 108 13.50 17.91 2.66
N ALA A 109 14.13 16.88 3.26
CA ALA A 109 14.02 15.50 2.82
C ALA A 109 12.57 14.99 2.83
N ASP A 110 11.78 15.34 3.86
CA ASP A 110 10.36 15.02 3.92
C ASP A 110 9.55 15.67 2.80
N SER A 111 9.85 16.93 2.49
CA SER A 111 9.21 17.65 1.39
C SER A 111 9.52 17.00 0.04
N GLU A 112 10.77 16.63 -0.20
CA GLU A 112 11.18 15.94 -1.42
C GLU A 112 10.51 14.56 -1.54
N ALA A 113 10.50 13.77 -0.47
CA ALA A 113 9.83 12.48 -0.45
C ALA A 113 8.32 12.60 -0.74
N GLN A 114 7.66 13.62 -0.19
CA GLN A 114 6.25 13.90 -0.49
C GLN A 114 6.02 14.27 -1.95
N ARG A 115 6.91 15.07 -2.55
CA ARG A 115 6.82 15.41 -3.98
C ARG A 115 7.00 14.19 -4.88
N VAL A 116 7.96 13.33 -4.57
CA VAL A 116 8.16 12.07 -5.29
C VAL A 116 6.92 11.18 -5.18
N GLN A 117 6.35 11.05 -3.98
CA GLN A 117 5.13 10.26 -3.79
C GLN A 117 3.95 10.84 -4.59
N GLN A 118 3.78 12.15 -4.60
CA GLN A 118 2.71 12.82 -5.36
C GLN A 118 2.85 12.56 -6.86
N MET A 119 4.06 12.68 -7.43
CA MET A 119 4.30 12.38 -8.84
C MET A 119 4.00 10.91 -9.17
N GLN A 120 4.37 9.97 -8.30
CA GLN A 120 4.04 8.55 -8.48
C GLN A 120 2.53 8.30 -8.41
N ASP A 121 1.82 8.97 -7.49
CA ASP A 121 0.37 8.87 -7.38
C ASP A 121 -0.34 9.42 -8.62
N GLU A 122 0.11 10.55 -9.14
CA GLU A 122 -0.39 11.15 -10.38
C GLU A 122 -0.10 10.26 -11.59
N GLN A 123 1.11 9.72 -11.71
CA GLN A 123 1.47 8.79 -12.78
C GLN A 123 0.58 7.54 -12.75
N ARG A 124 0.36 6.95 -11.56
CA ARG A 124 -0.53 5.80 -11.41
C ARG A 124 -1.97 6.12 -11.83
N ARG A 125 -2.46 7.32 -11.51
CA ARG A 125 -3.79 7.77 -11.96
C ARG A 125 -3.84 7.92 -13.48
N GLN A 126 -2.84 8.56 -14.08
CA GLN A 126 -2.76 8.71 -15.54
C GLN A 126 -2.68 7.35 -16.25
N GLU A 127 -1.92 6.40 -15.72
CA GLU A 127 -1.85 5.04 -16.27
C GLU A 127 -3.21 4.33 -16.19
N GLN A 128 -3.92 4.45 -15.07
CA GLN A 128 -5.26 3.90 -14.91
C GLN A 128 -6.27 4.54 -15.88
N GLU A 129 -6.21 5.86 -16.04
CA GLU A 129 -7.06 6.59 -17.00
C GLU A 129 -6.75 6.20 -18.44
N ALA A 130 -5.47 6.08 -18.80
CA ALA A 130 -5.04 5.64 -20.11
C ALA A 130 -5.45 4.18 -20.39
N GLU A 131 -5.36 3.30 -19.39
CA GLU A 131 -5.84 1.92 -19.50
C GLU A 131 -7.36 1.87 -19.67
N ALA A 132 -8.11 2.68 -18.91
CA ALA A 132 -9.56 2.81 -19.05
C ALA A 132 -9.96 3.34 -20.44
N ALA A 133 -9.26 4.35 -20.94
CA ALA A 133 -9.46 4.89 -22.29
C ALA A 133 -9.16 3.84 -23.38
N ARG A 134 -8.06 3.08 -23.24
CA ARG A 134 -7.74 1.96 -24.15
C ARG A 134 -8.82 0.87 -24.12
N ARG A 135 -9.36 0.55 -22.93
CA ARG A 135 -10.49 -0.39 -22.79
C ARG A 135 -11.76 0.14 -23.45
N ALA A 136 -12.07 1.42 -23.29
CA ALA A 136 -13.24 2.05 -23.90
C ALA A 136 -13.13 2.16 -25.43
N ALA A 137 -11.92 2.32 -25.96
CA ALA A 137 -11.65 2.42 -27.40
C ALA A 137 -11.65 1.06 -28.14
N LEU A 138 -11.66 -0.06 -27.42
CA LEU A 138 -11.74 -1.39 -28.05
C LEU A 138 -13.12 -1.58 -28.66
N ALA A 139 -13.18 -1.55 -30.00
CA ALA A 139 -14.42 -1.78 -30.74
C ALA A 139 -14.99 -3.18 -30.41
N PRO A 140 -16.32 -3.31 -30.24
CA PRO A 140 -16.97 -4.59 -29.95
C PRO A 140 -16.58 -5.71 -30.94
N ASP A 141 -16.36 -5.38 -32.21
CA ASP A 141 -15.95 -6.36 -33.23
C ASP A 141 -14.53 -6.90 -33.00
N VAL A 142 -13.60 -6.04 -32.55
CA VAL A 142 -12.24 -6.46 -32.20
C VAL A 142 -12.27 -7.40 -31.00
N LEU A 143 -13.07 -7.08 -29.99
CA LEU A 143 -13.28 -7.92 -28.82
C LEU A 143 -13.95 -9.25 -29.16
N ARG A 144 -14.96 -9.22 -30.04
CA ARG A 144 -15.65 -10.41 -30.56
C ARG A 144 -14.66 -11.33 -31.28
N HIS A 145 -13.85 -10.79 -32.19
CA HIS A 145 -12.85 -11.58 -32.89
C HIS A 145 -11.80 -12.18 -31.96
N ALA A 146 -11.30 -11.39 -30.99
CA ALA A 146 -10.34 -11.88 -30.01
C ALA A 146 -10.91 -13.02 -29.17
N LEU A 147 -12.15 -12.88 -28.68
CA LEU A 147 -12.82 -13.87 -27.86
C LEU A 147 -13.08 -15.18 -28.63
N LEU A 148 -13.62 -15.09 -29.85
CA LEU A 148 -13.85 -16.25 -30.71
C LEU A 148 -12.53 -16.96 -31.07
N GLY A 149 -11.47 -16.19 -31.34
CA GLY A 149 -10.14 -16.74 -31.63
C GLY A 149 -9.50 -17.47 -30.43
N THR A 150 -9.75 -17.00 -29.21
CA THR A 150 -9.30 -17.71 -27.99
C THR A 150 -10.12 -18.96 -27.74
N LEU A 151 -11.45 -18.92 -27.91
CA LEU A 151 -12.32 -20.10 -27.80
C LEU A 151 -11.99 -21.18 -28.84
N ALA A 152 -11.62 -20.78 -30.05
CA ALA A 152 -11.17 -21.71 -31.08
C ALA A 152 -9.85 -22.39 -30.65
N ARG A 153 -8.88 -21.62 -30.15
CA ARG A 153 -7.60 -22.15 -29.65
C ARG A 153 -7.76 -23.13 -28.48
N THR A 154 -8.72 -22.87 -27.59
CA THR A 154 -9.00 -23.78 -26.46
C THR A 154 -9.83 -25.01 -26.86
N GLY A 155 -10.30 -25.09 -28.10
CA GLY A 155 -11.18 -26.15 -28.59
C GLY A 155 -12.60 -26.08 -28.03
N LEU A 156 -12.95 -25.01 -27.30
CA LEU A 156 -14.28 -24.85 -26.71
C LEU A 156 -15.30 -24.35 -27.73
N LEU A 157 -14.86 -23.64 -28.78
CA LEU A 157 -15.77 -23.01 -29.74
C LEU A 157 -16.76 -23.99 -30.39
N ASP A 158 -16.35 -25.22 -30.67
CA ASP A 158 -17.18 -26.25 -31.31
C ASP A 158 -18.02 -27.07 -30.31
N SER A 159 -17.74 -26.92 -29.01
CA SER A 159 -18.49 -27.57 -27.93
C SER A 159 -19.69 -26.74 -27.45
N LEU A 160 -19.74 -25.46 -27.84
CA LEU A 160 -20.84 -24.55 -27.50
C LEU A 160 -22.10 -24.89 -28.29
N SER A 161 -23.24 -24.88 -27.59
CA SER A 161 -24.56 -24.87 -28.22
C SER A 161 -24.79 -23.57 -29.03
N GLU A 162 -25.82 -23.58 -29.87
CA GLU A 162 -26.15 -22.43 -30.72
C GLU A 162 -26.50 -21.18 -29.88
N ASP A 163 -27.25 -21.36 -28.80
CA ASP A 163 -27.60 -20.28 -27.86
C ASP A 163 -26.36 -19.73 -27.13
N GLU A 164 -25.43 -20.60 -26.74
CA GLU A 164 -24.17 -20.18 -26.10
C GLU A 164 -23.28 -19.41 -27.08
N ARG A 165 -23.19 -19.85 -28.34
CA ARG A 165 -22.48 -19.10 -29.41
C ARG A 165 -23.11 -17.74 -29.65
N ALA A 166 -24.44 -17.65 -29.70
CA ALA A 166 -25.16 -16.39 -29.89
C ALA A 166 -24.99 -15.44 -28.69
N ALA A 167 -24.92 -15.98 -27.47
CA ALA A 167 -24.64 -15.21 -26.26
C ALA A 167 -23.20 -14.68 -26.25
N VAL A 168 -22.20 -15.54 -26.53
CA VAL A 168 -20.78 -15.17 -26.64
C VAL A 168 -20.56 -14.13 -27.73
N GLY A 169 -21.26 -14.26 -28.86
CA GLY A 169 -21.19 -13.29 -29.95
C GLY A 169 -21.64 -11.90 -29.51
N ARG A 170 -22.77 -11.77 -28.81
CA ARG A 170 -23.32 -10.47 -28.37
C ARG A 170 -22.58 -9.85 -27.19
N LEU A 171 -21.84 -10.66 -26.42
CA LEU A 171 -21.19 -10.23 -25.17
C LEU A 171 -20.34 -8.95 -25.31
N PRO A 172 -19.54 -8.73 -26.37
CA PRO A 172 -18.75 -7.51 -26.51
C PRO A 172 -19.57 -6.23 -26.71
N GLU A 173 -20.81 -6.34 -27.21
CA GLU A 173 -21.72 -5.20 -27.40
C GLU A 173 -22.52 -4.92 -26.13
N SER A 174 -22.94 -5.96 -25.40
CA SER A 174 -23.74 -5.82 -24.19
C SER A 174 -22.89 -5.56 -22.94
N ASP A 175 -21.69 -6.14 -22.85
CA ASP A 175 -20.74 -5.94 -21.76
C ASP A 175 -19.28 -6.18 -22.23
N PRO A 176 -18.63 -5.16 -22.82
CA PRO A 176 -17.25 -5.27 -23.31
C PRO A 176 -16.25 -5.58 -22.19
N ALA A 177 -16.52 -5.19 -20.95
CA ALA A 177 -15.66 -5.48 -19.80
C ALA A 177 -15.72 -6.98 -19.44
N ALA A 178 -16.91 -7.57 -19.43
CA ALA A 178 -17.08 -9.02 -19.25
C ALA A 178 -16.46 -9.81 -20.40
N ALA A 179 -16.62 -9.38 -21.65
CA ALA A 179 -15.98 -10.02 -22.81
C ALA A 179 -14.44 -10.04 -22.68
N LEU A 180 -13.84 -8.92 -22.27
CA LEU A 180 -12.40 -8.82 -22.00
C LEU A 180 -11.95 -9.74 -20.87
N ALA A 181 -12.66 -9.71 -19.73
CA ALA A 181 -12.32 -10.52 -18.56
C ALA A 181 -12.40 -12.02 -18.88
N PHE A 182 -13.44 -12.44 -19.61
CA PHE A 182 -13.62 -13.82 -20.04
C PHE A 182 -12.55 -14.27 -21.03
N ASN A 183 -12.22 -13.43 -22.03
CA ASN A 183 -11.14 -13.71 -22.97
C ASN A 183 -9.77 -13.85 -22.26
N ALA A 184 -9.46 -12.97 -21.31
CA ALA A 184 -8.23 -13.03 -20.52
C ALA A 184 -8.15 -14.28 -19.63
N LEU A 185 -9.28 -14.68 -19.03
CA LEU A 185 -9.37 -15.90 -18.23
C LEU A 185 -9.12 -17.16 -19.08
N LEU A 186 -9.76 -17.25 -20.25
CA LEU A 186 -9.59 -18.37 -21.18
C LEU A 186 -8.15 -18.49 -21.67
N ALA A 187 -7.52 -17.36 -22.05
CA ALA A 187 -6.13 -17.33 -22.47
C ALA A 187 -5.19 -17.87 -21.38
N ARG A 188 -5.35 -17.37 -20.14
CA ARG A 188 -4.53 -17.79 -19.00
C ARG A 188 -4.73 -19.27 -18.64
N ALA A 189 -5.97 -19.78 -18.71
CA ALA A 189 -6.27 -21.18 -18.46
C ALA A 189 -5.64 -22.10 -19.52
N TYR A 190 -5.65 -21.68 -20.78
CA TYR A 190 -5.01 -22.41 -21.87
C TYR A 190 -3.48 -22.44 -21.73
N GLU A 191 -2.86 -21.32 -21.40
CA GLU A 191 -1.42 -21.23 -21.11
C GLU A 191 -1.01 -22.12 -19.93
N ALA A 192 -1.77 -22.11 -18.83
CA ALA A 192 -1.52 -22.98 -17.69
C ALA A 192 -1.67 -24.47 -18.04
N GLY A 193 -2.69 -24.83 -18.83
CA GLY A 193 -2.93 -26.22 -19.26
C GLY A 193 -1.92 -26.75 -20.27
N THR A 194 -1.37 -25.88 -21.13
CA THR A 194 -0.31 -26.23 -22.09
C THR A 194 1.05 -26.33 -21.41
N GLY A 195 1.36 -25.42 -20.47
CA GLY A 195 2.58 -25.49 -19.65
C GLY A 195 2.64 -26.75 -18.75
N ALA A 196 1.51 -27.17 -18.18
CA ALA A 196 1.43 -28.40 -17.39
C ALA A 196 1.66 -29.68 -18.23
N ARG A 197 1.31 -29.68 -19.52
CA ARG A 197 1.60 -30.80 -20.43
C ARG A 197 3.06 -30.86 -20.88
N ALA A 198 3.76 -29.73 -20.91
CA ALA A 198 5.18 -29.69 -21.28
C ALA A 198 6.11 -30.20 -20.15
N GLY A 199 5.73 -30.03 -18.88
CA GLY A 199 6.52 -30.47 -17.72
C GLY A 199 6.42 -31.96 -17.36
N ALA A 200 5.50 -32.72 -17.98
CA ALA A 200 5.30 -34.14 -17.72
C ALA A 200 6.13 -35.07 -18.64
N ALA A 201 7.04 -34.51 -19.44
CA ALA A 201 7.86 -35.22 -20.42
C ALA A 201 9.37 -35.17 -20.11
N SER A 202 9.77 -35.06 -18.84
CA SER A 202 11.17 -35.17 -18.39
C SER A 202 11.36 -36.37 -17.47
#